data_AF-A0AA96S7P8-F1
#
_entry.id   AF-A0AA96S7P8-F1
#
_cell.length_a   1.000
_cell.length_b   1.000
_cell.length_c   1.000
_cell.angle_alpha   90.00
_cell.angle_beta   90.00
_cell.angle_gamma   90.00
#
_symmetry.space_group_name_H-M   'P 1'
#
loop_
_entity.id
_entity.type
_entity.pdbx_description
1 polymer ?
#
loop_
_entity_poly.entity_id
_entity_poly.type
_entity_poly.pdbx_seq_one_letter_code
_entity_poly.pdbx_strand_id
1 'polypeptide(L)'
;MKNKHFLLIMMSVAAIVILLIVIKALGPVLNPSAETLSKSDAKSLVEERYNGQVTEIVLKNNHYVIEMDRDEMNYELKLDAEKGEVISFTKKGNSNGASDTLDPEQTEIIPQPAESLTENEIKEKILLEYPGELVQFIKLNEQGKSQYKVIVQGKGKKHILKVDAQTGEILFHKAENKATVIITEEEAVQIASKQVKGQISDVDLETDDNLHYYLVEIDTSDDREATIQIHAITGEVISITWDD
;
A
#
# COMPACT_ATOMS: atom_id res chain seq x y z
N MET A 1 39.58 -13.91 -50.76
CA MET A 1 40.35 -13.95 -49.49
C MET A 1 39.59 -13.16 -48.43
N LYS A 2 38.62 -13.81 -47.79
CA LYS A 2 37.90 -13.32 -46.61
C LYS A 2 38.75 -13.66 -45.38
N ASN A 3 38.57 -12.93 -44.27
CA ASN A 3 39.09 -13.17 -42.90
C ASN A 3 40.09 -12.14 -42.34
N LYS A 4 39.97 -10.86 -42.70
CA LYS A 4 40.58 -9.77 -41.89
C LYS A 4 39.60 -9.09 -40.92
N HIS A 5 38.29 -9.27 -41.09
CA HIS A 5 37.27 -8.72 -40.20
C HIS A 5 36.97 -9.57 -38.95
N PHE A 6 37.30 -10.86 -38.96
CA PHE A 6 37.07 -11.74 -37.80
C PHE A 6 38.07 -11.48 -36.66
N LEU A 7 39.26 -10.96 -36.97
CA LEU A 7 40.33 -10.74 -36.00
C LEU A 7 40.17 -9.42 -35.20
N LEU A 8 39.40 -8.45 -35.72
CA LEU A 8 39.10 -7.19 -35.03
C LEU A 8 37.95 -7.31 -34.01
N ILE A 9 37.02 -8.23 -34.22
CA ILE A 9 35.87 -8.44 -33.31
C ILE A 9 36.31 -9.24 -32.06
N MET A 10 37.28 -10.15 -32.18
CA MET A 10 37.80 -10.90 -31.01
C MET A 10 38.70 -10.06 -30.10
N MET A 11 39.34 -9.00 -30.61
CA MET A 11 40.15 -8.07 -29.81
C MET A 11 39.31 -7.09 -28.97
N SER A 12 38.05 -6.79 -29.35
CA SER A 12 37.17 -5.93 -28.55
C SER A 12 36.48 -6.67 -27.40
N VAL A 13 36.23 -7.98 -27.56
CA VAL A 13 35.66 -8.82 -26.51
C VAL A 13 36.68 -9.11 -25.40
N ALA A 14 37.97 -9.26 -25.73
CA ALA A 14 39.02 -9.50 -24.74
C ALA A 14 39.30 -8.27 -23.83
N ALA A 15 39.11 -7.05 -24.32
CA ALA A 15 39.28 -5.83 -23.51
C ALA A 15 38.13 -5.62 -22.51
N ILE A 16 36.91 -6.04 -22.85
CA ILE A 16 35.73 -5.92 -21.98
C ILE A 16 35.79 -6.93 -20.82
N VAL A 17 36.34 -8.13 -21.05
CA VAL A 17 36.48 -9.15 -20.00
C VAL A 17 37.56 -8.79 -18.98
N ILE A 18 38.63 -8.09 -19.38
CA ILE A 18 39.67 -7.62 -18.46
C ILE A 18 39.17 -6.44 -17.59
N LEU A 19 38.30 -5.58 -18.12
CA LEU A 19 37.70 -4.48 -17.34
C LEU A 19 36.74 -4.98 -16.23
N LEU A 20 36.07 -6.12 -16.44
CA LEU A 20 35.18 -6.73 -15.44
C LEU A 20 35.92 -7.44 -14.29
N ILE A 21 37.19 -7.79 -14.47
CA ILE A 21 37.97 -8.49 -13.43
C ILE A 21 38.63 -7.49 -12.46
N VAL A 22 38.92 -6.26 -12.88
CA VAL A 22 39.52 -5.24 -11.99
C VAL A 22 38.49 -4.67 -10.99
N ILE A 23 37.19 -4.65 -11.33
CA ILE A 23 36.13 -4.18 -10.42
C ILE A 23 35.94 -5.10 -9.20
N LYS A 24 36.39 -6.36 -9.25
CA LYS A 24 36.25 -7.31 -8.12
C LYS A 24 37.37 -7.27 -7.08
N ALA A 25 38.45 -6.51 -7.28
CA ALA A 25 39.63 -6.57 -6.41
C ALA A 25 39.94 -5.28 -5.62
N LEU A 26 39.11 -4.25 -5.73
CA LEU A 26 39.26 -3.03 -4.92
C LEU A 26 37.88 -2.51 -4.48
N GLY A 27 37.20 -3.30 -3.65
CA GLY A 27 35.95 -2.87 -3.03
C GLY A 27 36.19 -1.68 -2.12
N PRO A 28 35.38 -0.61 -2.19
CA PRO A 28 35.28 0.29 -1.08
C PRO A 28 34.41 -0.41 -0.03
N VAL A 29 34.99 -0.64 1.16
CA VAL A 29 34.22 -0.92 2.38
C VAL A 29 33.30 0.28 2.58
N LEU A 30 32.02 0.14 2.24
CA LEU A 30 31.01 1.16 2.47
C LEU A 30 29.77 0.50 3.09
N ASN A 31 29.45 1.04 4.26
CA ASN A 31 28.32 0.81 5.14
C ASN A 31 27.04 0.28 4.48
N PRO A 32 26.29 -0.64 5.13
CA PRO A 32 24.92 -0.96 4.74
C PRO A 32 24.01 0.18 5.22
N SER A 33 24.05 1.32 4.52
CA SER A 33 22.92 2.25 4.51
C SER A 33 22.07 1.83 3.31
N ALA A 34 20.79 1.51 3.53
CA ALA A 34 19.88 1.19 2.43
C ALA A 34 19.93 2.32 1.40
N GLU A 35 20.47 2.04 0.20
CA GLU A 35 20.51 3.04 -0.87
C GLU A 35 19.11 3.12 -1.48
N THR A 36 18.45 4.26 -1.30
CA THR A 36 17.22 4.59 -2.02
C THR A 36 17.47 4.50 -3.52
N LEU A 37 16.55 3.89 -4.27
CA LEU A 37 16.46 3.90 -5.73
C LEU A 37 16.80 5.29 -6.25
N SER A 38 17.70 5.38 -7.23
CA SER A 38 18.10 6.69 -7.76
C SER A 38 17.00 7.29 -8.65
N LYS A 39 17.01 8.63 -8.85
CA LYS A 39 16.09 9.30 -9.79
C LYS A 39 16.19 8.73 -11.21
N SER A 40 17.39 8.32 -11.62
CA SER A 40 17.63 7.76 -12.96
C SER A 40 17.03 6.36 -13.09
N ASP A 41 17.14 5.55 -12.05
CA ASP A 41 16.57 4.20 -12.04
C ASP A 41 15.04 4.26 -11.92
N ALA A 42 14.52 5.15 -11.07
CA ALA A 42 13.08 5.43 -10.98
C ALA A 42 12.50 5.91 -12.31
N LYS A 43 13.20 6.82 -13.01
CA LYS A 43 12.81 7.26 -14.35
C LYS A 43 12.78 6.10 -15.34
N SER A 44 13.86 5.32 -15.42
CA SER A 44 13.98 4.21 -16.37
C SER A 44 12.91 3.14 -16.10
N LEU A 45 12.69 2.82 -14.83
CA LEU A 45 11.65 1.89 -14.39
C LEU A 45 10.26 2.36 -14.83
N VAL A 46 9.94 3.64 -14.66
CA VAL A 46 8.63 4.18 -15.05
C VAL A 46 8.45 4.24 -16.56
N GLU A 47 9.44 4.71 -17.31
CA GLU A 47 9.38 4.78 -18.78
C GLU A 47 9.27 3.37 -19.41
N GLU A 48 10.04 2.39 -18.89
CA GLU A 48 10.00 1.01 -19.37
C GLU A 48 8.69 0.31 -19.00
N ARG A 49 8.20 0.49 -17.77
CA ARG A 49 7.01 -0.20 -17.26
C ARG A 49 5.72 0.36 -17.82
N TYR A 50 5.62 1.68 -17.97
CA TYR A 50 4.38 2.36 -18.33
C TYR A 50 4.36 2.88 -19.76
N ASN A 51 5.47 2.72 -20.50
CA ASN A 51 5.62 3.14 -21.90
C ASN A 51 5.26 4.61 -22.14
N GLY A 52 5.48 5.47 -21.14
CA GLY A 52 5.34 6.91 -21.25
C GLY A 52 6.69 7.62 -21.17
N GLN A 53 6.67 8.93 -21.36
CA GLN A 53 7.84 9.78 -21.23
C GLN A 53 7.76 10.55 -19.92
N VAL A 54 8.74 10.35 -19.04
CA VAL A 54 8.77 11.07 -17.76
C VAL A 54 9.17 12.52 -18.02
N THR A 55 8.28 13.43 -17.64
CA THR A 55 8.44 14.88 -17.77
C THR A 55 8.99 15.51 -16.50
N GLU A 56 8.61 14.99 -15.33
CA GLU A 56 9.10 15.47 -14.03
C GLU A 56 9.31 14.33 -13.03
N ILE A 57 10.33 14.46 -12.17
CA ILE A 57 10.56 13.53 -11.05
C ILE A 57 11.10 14.26 -9.82
N VAL A 58 10.36 14.19 -8.71
CA VAL A 58 10.69 14.85 -7.45
C VAL A 58 10.68 13.86 -6.30
N LEU A 59 11.78 13.78 -5.53
CA LEU A 59 11.85 13.00 -4.30
C LEU A 59 11.29 13.84 -3.14
N LYS A 60 10.26 13.34 -2.45
CA LYS A 60 9.70 13.94 -1.23
C LYS A 60 9.37 12.84 -0.24
N ASN A 61 9.77 13.01 1.03
CA ASN A 61 9.41 12.11 2.13
C ASN A 61 9.53 10.61 1.75
N ASN A 62 10.70 10.23 1.21
CA ASN A 62 11.03 8.86 0.79
C ASN A 62 10.24 8.29 -0.40
N HIS A 63 9.57 9.13 -1.19
CA HIS A 63 8.82 8.72 -2.36
C HIS A 63 9.11 9.63 -3.56
N TYR A 64 9.19 9.06 -4.75
CA TYR A 64 9.20 9.83 -5.99
C TYR A 64 7.77 10.19 -6.40
N VAL A 65 7.53 11.47 -6.64
CA VAL A 65 6.37 11.97 -7.39
C VAL A 65 6.84 12.20 -8.82
N ILE A 66 6.23 11.50 -9.78
CA ILE A 66 6.69 11.43 -11.16
C ILE A 66 5.54 11.90 -12.06
N GLU A 67 5.79 12.92 -12.88
CA GLU A 67 4.87 13.29 -13.96
C GLU A 67 5.33 12.62 -15.25
N MET A 68 4.38 12.05 -15.99
CA MET A 68 4.65 11.30 -17.21
C MET A 68 3.58 11.59 -18.25
N ASP A 69 4.01 11.84 -19.47
CA ASP A 69 3.14 11.98 -20.63
C ASP A 69 3.03 10.63 -21.34
N ARG A 70 1.80 10.22 -21.65
CA ARG A 70 1.50 9.02 -22.42
C ARG A 70 0.18 9.20 -23.16
N ASP A 71 0.16 8.87 -24.45
CA ASP A 71 -1.05 8.91 -25.28
C ASP A 71 -1.77 10.27 -25.20
N GLU A 72 -0.99 11.37 -25.24
CA GLU A 72 -1.45 12.77 -25.09
C GLU A 72 -2.10 13.10 -23.73
N MET A 73 -1.99 12.19 -22.75
CA MET A 73 -2.49 12.36 -21.39
C MET A 73 -1.35 12.49 -20.39
N ASN A 74 -1.53 13.34 -19.39
CA ASN A 74 -0.55 13.54 -18.32
C ASN A 74 -0.94 12.68 -17.11
N TYR A 75 0.02 12.00 -16.51
CA TYR A 75 -0.17 11.15 -15.33
C TYR A 75 0.76 11.58 -14.20
N GLU A 76 0.27 11.50 -12.97
CA GLU A 76 1.07 11.59 -11.74
C GLU A 76 1.21 10.19 -11.13
N LEU A 77 2.45 9.78 -10.87
CA LEU A 77 2.79 8.52 -10.22
C LEU A 77 3.48 8.80 -8.89
N LYS A 78 3.20 7.98 -7.88
CA LYS A 78 3.98 7.91 -6.63
C LYS A 78 4.71 6.59 -6.56
N LEU A 79 6.02 6.61 -6.34
CA LEU A 79 6.90 5.44 -6.29
C LEU A 79 7.67 5.43 -4.97
N ASP A 80 7.69 4.29 -4.28
CA ASP A 80 8.52 4.03 -3.10
C ASP A 80 10.01 4.13 -3.49
N ALA A 81 10.75 5.04 -2.85
CA ALA A 81 12.16 5.26 -3.17
C ALA A 81 13.07 4.17 -2.60
N GLU A 82 12.63 3.33 -1.68
CA GLU A 82 13.45 2.21 -1.16
C GLU A 82 13.20 0.93 -1.95
N LYS A 83 11.94 0.68 -2.33
CA LYS A 83 11.51 -0.59 -2.93
C LYS A 83 11.25 -0.51 -4.43
N GLY A 84 11.08 0.69 -4.99
CA GLY A 84 10.69 0.86 -6.40
C GLY A 84 9.26 0.37 -6.70
N GLU A 85 8.40 0.32 -5.68
CA GLU A 85 6.99 -0.06 -5.79
C GLU A 85 6.12 1.15 -6.11
N VAL A 86 5.16 1.00 -7.01
CA VAL A 86 4.24 2.10 -7.34
C VAL A 86 3.10 2.13 -6.33
N ILE A 87 2.95 3.26 -5.66
CA ILE A 87 1.97 3.52 -4.60
C ILE A 87 0.70 4.17 -5.16
N SER A 88 0.83 5.00 -6.19
CA SER A 88 -0.31 5.69 -6.81
C SER A 88 -0.02 5.97 -8.29
N PHE A 89 -1.06 5.93 -9.12
CA PHE A 89 -1.01 6.27 -10.55
C PHE A 89 -2.32 6.97 -10.90
N THR A 90 -2.27 8.27 -11.18
CA THR A 90 -3.46 9.11 -11.37
C THR A 90 -3.36 9.91 -12.66
N LYS A 91 -4.41 9.90 -13.48
CA LYS A 91 -4.52 10.77 -14.67
C LYS A 91 -4.80 12.22 -14.25
N LYS A 92 -4.01 13.15 -14.77
CA LYS A 92 -4.08 14.59 -14.48
C LYS A 92 -4.96 15.29 -15.54
N GLY A 93 -6.27 15.39 -15.28
CA GLY A 93 -7.30 16.13 -16.05
C GLY A 93 -8.46 15.25 -16.58
N ASN A 94 -9.76 15.58 -16.52
CA ASN A 94 -10.53 16.76 -16.09
C ASN A 94 -11.78 16.29 -15.31
N SER A 95 -12.12 16.95 -14.21
CA SER A 95 -13.49 16.98 -13.67
C SER A 95 -14.24 18.10 -14.39
N ASN A 96 -15.19 17.77 -15.28
CA ASN A 96 -16.39 18.55 -15.65
C ASN A 96 -17.22 17.74 -16.67
N GLY A 97 -18.54 17.68 -16.44
CA GLY A 97 -19.45 16.72 -17.07
C GLY A 97 -19.89 16.99 -18.52
N ALA A 98 -20.80 16.10 -18.94
CA ALA A 98 -21.62 16.04 -20.16
C ALA A 98 -21.16 15.06 -21.27
N SER A 99 -21.84 13.91 -21.26
CA SER A 99 -22.54 13.21 -22.37
C SER A 99 -21.88 12.97 -23.74
N ASP A 100 -22.05 11.71 -24.17
CA ASP A 100 -22.04 11.17 -25.55
C ASP A 100 -20.69 11.22 -26.29
N THR A 101 -20.11 10.11 -26.76
CA THR A 101 -20.73 9.02 -27.54
C THR A 101 -19.93 7.73 -27.40
N LEU A 102 -20.64 6.60 -27.33
CA LEU A 102 -20.13 5.24 -27.54
C LEU A 102 -19.70 5.06 -28.99
N ASP A 103 -18.51 4.48 -29.23
CA ASP A 103 -18.22 3.70 -30.43
C ASP A 103 -17.51 2.39 -30.01
N PRO A 104 -18.13 1.22 -30.20
CA PRO A 104 -17.62 -0.07 -29.74
C PRO A 104 -16.93 -0.80 -30.90
N GLU A 105 -15.64 -1.11 -30.74
CA GLU A 105 -14.92 -2.29 -31.30
C GLU A 105 -13.46 -1.93 -31.57
N GLN A 106 -12.57 -2.16 -30.59
CA GLN A 106 -11.23 -2.74 -30.81
C GLN A 106 -10.80 -3.46 -29.52
N THR A 107 -11.17 -4.73 -29.41
CA THR A 107 -10.68 -5.63 -28.36
C THR A 107 -9.35 -6.21 -28.80
N GLU A 108 -8.23 -5.57 -28.46
CA GLU A 108 -6.93 -6.23 -28.48
C GLU A 108 -6.63 -6.82 -27.09
N ILE A 109 -6.68 -8.15 -27.02
CA ILE A 109 -6.39 -8.94 -25.83
C ILE A 109 -4.88 -8.91 -25.59
N ILE A 110 -4.42 -8.00 -24.73
CA ILE A 110 -3.10 -8.10 -24.10
C ILE A 110 -3.29 -8.97 -22.83
N PRO A 111 -2.52 -10.05 -22.62
CA PRO A 111 -2.62 -10.81 -21.39
C PRO A 111 -2.20 -9.94 -20.21
N GLN A 112 -3.17 -9.55 -19.40
CA GLN A 112 -2.97 -8.85 -18.15
C GLN A 112 -2.13 -9.72 -17.21
N PRO A 113 -1.08 -9.19 -16.56
CA PRO A 113 -0.61 -9.77 -15.32
C PRO A 113 -1.82 -9.77 -14.38
N ALA A 114 -2.26 -10.95 -13.89
CA ALA A 114 -3.51 -11.15 -13.17
C ALA A 114 -3.91 -9.92 -12.32
N GLU A 115 -4.98 -9.24 -12.75
CA GLU A 115 -5.45 -7.96 -12.21
C GLU A 115 -5.62 -8.07 -10.70
N SER A 116 -4.78 -7.35 -9.96
CA SER A 116 -5.09 -7.03 -8.57
C SER A 116 -6.23 -6.02 -8.59
N LEU A 117 -7.36 -6.35 -7.98
CA LEU A 117 -8.47 -5.43 -7.76
C LEU A 117 -7.99 -4.24 -6.92
N THR A 118 -8.54 -3.08 -7.24
CA THR A 118 -8.40 -1.87 -6.43
C THR A 118 -9.27 -1.93 -5.18
N GLU A 119 -8.95 -1.11 -4.18
CA GLU A 119 -9.73 -1.01 -2.95
C GLU A 119 -11.21 -0.69 -3.20
N ASN A 120 -11.50 0.22 -4.13
CA ASN A 120 -12.88 0.62 -4.44
C ASN A 120 -13.65 -0.52 -5.11
N GLU A 121 -13.02 -1.27 -6.03
CA GLU A 121 -13.65 -2.45 -6.64
C GLU A 121 -13.95 -3.53 -5.61
N ILE A 122 -13.04 -3.73 -4.64
CA ILE A 122 -13.27 -4.67 -3.53
C ILE A 122 -14.43 -4.18 -2.65
N LYS A 123 -14.50 -2.90 -2.30
CA LYS A 123 -15.61 -2.31 -1.54
C LYS A 123 -16.95 -2.49 -2.27
N GLU A 124 -17.00 -2.17 -3.57
CA GLU A 124 -18.20 -2.33 -4.40
C GLU A 124 -18.65 -3.79 -4.48
N LYS A 125 -17.71 -4.72 -4.73
CA LYS A 125 -17.97 -6.16 -4.77
C LYS A 125 -18.55 -6.66 -3.45
N ILE A 126 -17.97 -6.24 -2.32
CA ILE A 126 -18.46 -6.62 -0.99
C ILE A 126 -19.85 -6.07 -0.74
N LEU A 127 -20.11 -4.80 -1.05
CA LEU A 127 -21.42 -4.18 -0.82
C LEU A 127 -22.51 -4.70 -1.74
N LEU A 128 -22.16 -5.24 -2.91
CA LEU A 128 -23.08 -5.95 -3.80
C LEU A 128 -23.55 -7.28 -3.20
N GLU A 129 -22.64 -8.04 -2.59
CA GLU A 129 -22.94 -9.35 -1.98
C GLU A 129 -23.55 -9.20 -0.57
N TYR A 130 -23.07 -8.22 0.20
CA TYR A 130 -23.50 -7.91 1.56
C TYR A 130 -24.08 -6.49 1.59
N PRO A 131 -25.34 -6.29 1.18
CA PRO A 131 -25.94 -4.96 1.18
C PRO A 131 -26.14 -4.45 2.61
N GLY A 132 -25.52 -3.30 2.90
CA GLY A 132 -25.55 -2.67 4.22
C GLY A 132 -24.64 -1.45 4.29
N GLU A 133 -24.44 -0.95 5.50
CA GLU A 133 -23.50 0.10 5.82
C GLU A 133 -22.08 -0.48 5.93
N LEU A 134 -21.11 0.09 5.21
CA LEU A 134 -19.70 -0.26 5.36
C LEU A 134 -19.18 0.38 6.65
N VAL A 135 -19.13 -0.42 7.70
CA VAL A 135 -18.78 0.04 9.04
C VAL A 135 -17.26 0.04 9.26
N GLN A 136 -16.52 -0.84 8.58
CA GLN A 136 -15.07 -0.91 8.71
C GLN A 136 -14.45 -1.49 7.45
N PHE A 137 -13.31 -0.95 7.04
CA PHE A 137 -12.48 -1.47 5.96
C PHE A 137 -11.01 -1.17 6.25
N ILE A 138 -10.26 -2.15 6.76
CA ILE A 138 -8.84 -1.96 7.15
C ILE A 138 -7.96 -2.97 6.45
N LYS A 139 -6.83 -2.52 5.91
CA LYS A 139 -5.78 -3.40 5.38
C LYS A 139 -4.91 -3.95 6.51
N LEU A 140 -4.83 -5.27 6.62
CA LEU A 140 -3.97 -5.99 7.55
C LEU A 140 -2.89 -6.73 6.76
N ASN A 141 -1.65 -6.62 7.23
CA ASN A 141 -0.53 -7.39 6.69
C ASN A 141 -0.16 -8.49 7.69
N GLU A 142 -0.60 -9.73 7.42
CA GLU A 142 -0.26 -10.90 8.25
C GLU A 142 0.70 -11.79 7.45
N GLN A 143 1.91 -12.02 7.96
CA GLN A 143 2.90 -12.96 7.36
C GLN A 143 3.20 -12.70 5.86
N GLY A 144 3.25 -11.42 5.45
CA GLY A 144 3.50 -11.03 4.07
C GLY A 144 2.30 -11.18 3.12
N LYS A 145 1.12 -11.51 3.64
CA LYS A 145 -0.14 -11.49 2.89
C LYS A 145 -0.95 -10.26 3.32
N SER A 146 -1.26 -9.40 2.35
CA SER A 146 -2.19 -8.30 2.56
C SER A 146 -3.62 -8.81 2.45
N GLN A 147 -4.43 -8.54 3.46
CA GLN A 147 -5.85 -8.86 3.48
C GLN A 147 -6.63 -7.69 4.07
N TYR A 148 -7.85 -7.44 3.61
CA TYR A 148 -8.76 -6.51 4.26
C TYR A 148 -9.57 -7.22 5.33
N LYS A 149 -9.72 -6.57 6.49
CA LYS A 149 -10.78 -6.87 7.43
C LYS A 149 -11.94 -5.90 7.17
N VAL A 150 -13.09 -6.46 6.86
CA VAL A 150 -14.27 -5.67 6.47
C VAL A 150 -15.44 -6.00 7.37
N ILE A 151 -16.15 -4.96 7.83
CA ILE A 151 -17.38 -5.12 8.60
C ILE A 151 -18.51 -4.41 7.88
N VAL A 152 -19.60 -5.14 7.63
CA VAL A 152 -20.81 -4.59 7.02
C VAL A 152 -22.00 -4.83 7.94
N GLN A 153 -22.77 -3.77 8.22
CA GLN A 153 -24.00 -3.83 8.99
C GLN A 153 -25.20 -3.81 8.04
N GLY A 154 -25.93 -4.91 7.95
CA GLY A 154 -27.08 -5.04 7.04
C GLY A 154 -28.19 -5.89 7.63
N LYS A 155 -29.45 -5.46 7.48
CA LYS A 155 -30.66 -6.22 7.90
C LYS A 155 -30.60 -6.72 9.37
N GLY A 156 -30.04 -5.92 10.27
CA GLY A 156 -29.90 -6.25 11.69
C GLY A 156 -28.79 -7.27 12.02
N LYS A 157 -27.93 -7.61 11.04
CA LYS A 157 -26.78 -8.51 11.21
C LYS A 157 -25.48 -7.77 10.92
N LYS A 158 -24.44 -8.13 11.67
CA LYS A 158 -23.05 -7.72 11.44
C LYS A 158 -22.34 -8.81 10.67
N HIS A 159 -21.77 -8.48 9.52
CA HIS A 159 -20.94 -9.36 8.69
C HIS A 159 -19.48 -8.98 8.91
N ILE A 160 -18.65 -9.93 9.38
CA ILE A 160 -17.21 -9.78 9.55
C ILE A 160 -16.54 -10.61 8.48
N LEU A 161 -15.76 -9.97 7.61
CA LEU A 161 -15.11 -10.57 6.47
C LEU A 161 -13.58 -10.42 6.58
N LYS A 162 -12.84 -11.44 6.14
CA LYS A 162 -11.45 -11.29 5.71
C LYS A 162 -11.41 -11.47 4.20
N VAL A 163 -10.78 -10.53 3.50
CA VAL A 163 -10.79 -10.47 2.04
C VAL A 163 -9.36 -10.34 1.54
N ASP A 164 -8.96 -11.14 0.57
CA ASP A 164 -7.64 -11.01 -0.05
C ASP A 164 -7.50 -9.62 -0.70
N ALA A 165 -6.42 -8.90 -0.39
CA ALA A 165 -6.28 -7.51 -0.81
C ALA A 165 -5.92 -7.35 -2.29
N GLN A 166 -5.54 -8.44 -2.97
CA GLN A 166 -5.23 -8.43 -4.40
C GLN A 166 -6.43 -8.95 -5.20
N THR A 167 -7.04 -10.06 -4.80
CA THR A 167 -8.08 -10.71 -5.62
C THR A 167 -9.50 -10.32 -5.21
N GLY A 168 -9.67 -9.69 -4.05
CA GLY A 168 -10.99 -9.46 -3.46
C GLY A 168 -11.73 -10.76 -3.12
N GLU A 169 -11.01 -11.88 -2.98
CA GLU A 169 -11.59 -13.17 -2.58
C GLU A 169 -11.92 -13.14 -1.08
N ILE A 170 -13.12 -13.58 -0.70
CA ILE A 170 -13.52 -13.66 0.70
C ILE A 170 -12.91 -14.91 1.32
N LEU A 171 -11.86 -14.71 2.11
CA LEU A 171 -11.11 -15.77 2.80
C LEU A 171 -11.83 -16.26 4.07
N PHE A 172 -12.64 -15.39 4.69
CA PHE A 172 -13.40 -15.71 5.90
C PHE A 172 -14.67 -14.87 5.97
N HIS A 173 -15.75 -15.47 6.46
CA HIS A 173 -17.01 -14.79 6.77
C HIS A 173 -17.61 -15.29 8.08
N LYS A 174 -18.00 -14.35 8.94
CA LYS A 174 -18.84 -14.60 10.12
C LYS A 174 -20.00 -13.60 10.16
N ALA A 175 -21.22 -14.09 10.39
CA ALA A 175 -22.38 -13.24 10.62
C ALA A 175 -22.82 -13.32 12.09
N GLU A 176 -23.12 -12.18 12.70
CA GLU A 176 -23.57 -12.07 14.09
C GLU A 176 -24.90 -11.31 14.14
N ASN A 177 -25.87 -11.82 14.90
CA ASN A 177 -27.15 -11.14 15.17
C ASN A 177 -26.96 -10.08 16.27
N LYS A 178 -26.01 -9.18 16.07
CA LYS A 178 -25.69 -8.07 16.97
C LYS A 178 -25.56 -6.83 16.11
N ALA A 179 -26.27 -5.76 16.47
CA ALA A 179 -25.99 -4.46 15.90
C ALA A 179 -24.55 -4.08 16.26
N THR A 180 -23.83 -3.47 15.31
CA THR A 180 -22.53 -2.91 15.61
C THR A 180 -22.73 -1.74 16.56
N VAL A 181 -22.27 -1.90 17.79
CA VAL A 181 -22.23 -0.85 18.81
C VAL A 181 -20.76 -0.59 19.08
N ILE A 182 -20.40 0.68 19.12
CA ILE A 182 -19.10 1.12 19.61
C ILE A 182 -18.99 0.62 21.07
N ILE A 183 -17.92 -0.08 21.41
CA ILE A 183 -17.63 -0.51 22.78
C ILE A 183 -17.62 0.72 23.68
N THR A 184 -17.97 0.58 24.95
CA THR A 184 -17.93 1.75 25.85
C THR A 184 -16.49 2.13 26.19
N GLU A 185 -16.30 3.36 26.68
CA GLU A 185 -15.01 3.79 27.26
C GLU A 185 -14.56 2.83 28.37
N GLU A 186 -15.48 2.35 29.21
CA GLU A 186 -15.13 1.37 30.25
C GLU A 186 -14.67 0.05 29.65
N GLU A 187 -15.31 -0.44 28.58
CA GLU A 187 -14.86 -1.63 27.88
C GLU A 187 -13.45 -1.44 27.28
N ALA A 188 -13.18 -0.27 26.69
CA ALA A 188 -11.85 0.10 26.19
C ALA A 188 -10.80 0.12 27.32
N VAL A 189 -11.10 0.75 28.45
CA VAL A 189 -10.23 0.78 29.64
C VAL A 189 -9.94 -0.63 30.17
N GLN A 190 -10.95 -1.52 30.20
CA GLN A 190 -10.76 -2.91 30.62
C GLN A 190 -9.86 -3.70 29.66
N ILE A 191 -9.89 -3.39 28.36
CA ILE A 191 -9.02 -4.00 27.37
C ILE A 191 -7.59 -3.45 27.52
N ALA A 192 -7.44 -2.14 27.65
CA ALA A 192 -6.16 -1.45 27.84
C ALA A 192 -5.41 -1.93 29.10
N SER A 193 -6.12 -2.00 30.23
CA SER A 193 -5.58 -2.42 31.55
C SER A 193 -5.11 -3.88 31.60
N LYS A 194 -5.48 -4.69 30.60
CA LYS A 194 -4.97 -6.06 30.43
C LYS A 194 -3.64 -6.08 29.68
N GLN A 195 -3.35 -5.07 28.85
CA GLN A 195 -2.11 -4.98 28.09
C GLN A 195 -1.00 -4.33 28.91
N VAL A 196 -1.28 -3.18 29.53
CA VAL A 196 -0.30 -2.40 30.29
C VAL A 196 -0.84 -2.15 31.70
N LYS A 197 0.06 -2.17 32.70
CA LYS A 197 -0.26 -1.84 34.10
C LYS A 197 0.13 -0.40 34.37
N GLY A 198 -0.81 0.35 34.92
CA GLY A 198 -0.61 1.75 35.26
C GLY A 198 -1.92 2.43 35.65
N GLN A 199 -1.88 3.75 35.74
CA GLN A 199 -3.03 4.61 35.94
C GLN A 199 -3.51 5.11 34.58
N ILE A 200 -4.81 5.00 34.30
CA ILE A 200 -5.38 5.62 33.09
C ILE A 200 -5.34 7.12 33.26
N SER A 201 -4.67 7.81 32.34
CA SER A 201 -4.57 9.28 32.30
C SER A 201 -5.65 9.87 31.39
N ASP A 202 -5.86 9.29 30.21
CA ASP A 202 -6.87 9.75 29.25
C ASP A 202 -7.51 8.63 28.42
N VAL A 203 -8.72 8.88 27.93
CA VAL A 203 -9.49 7.97 27.05
C VAL A 203 -10.27 8.78 26.02
N ASP A 204 -9.83 8.73 24.76
CA ASP A 204 -10.47 9.44 23.66
C ASP A 204 -11.03 8.49 22.60
N LEU A 205 -12.21 8.80 22.06
CA LEU A 205 -12.78 8.13 20.89
C LEU A 205 -12.48 8.94 19.63
N GLU A 206 -11.68 8.35 18.75
CA GLU A 206 -11.23 8.95 17.50
C GLU A 206 -11.82 8.26 16.27
N THR A 207 -11.80 8.97 15.14
CA THR A 207 -12.25 8.45 13.85
C THR A 207 -11.34 8.91 12.72
N ASP A 208 -10.77 7.97 11.99
CA ASP A 208 -9.91 8.22 10.81
C ASP A 208 -10.31 7.28 9.66
N ASP A 209 -10.60 7.78 8.45
CA ASP A 209 -10.96 6.97 7.27
C ASP A 209 -11.93 5.78 7.55
N ASN A 210 -13.02 6.03 8.29
CA ASN A 210 -14.05 5.05 8.72
C ASN A 210 -13.56 4.00 9.74
N LEU A 211 -12.39 4.19 10.34
CA LEU A 211 -11.89 3.45 11.48
C LEU A 211 -12.21 4.22 12.76
N HIS A 212 -13.15 3.70 13.56
CA HIS A 212 -13.41 4.19 14.91
C HIS A 212 -12.50 3.46 15.90
N TYR A 213 -11.75 4.20 16.72
CA TYR A 213 -10.84 3.63 17.71
C TYR A 213 -10.77 4.47 18.97
N TYR A 214 -10.53 3.81 20.10
CA TYR A 214 -10.14 4.47 21.34
C TYR A 214 -8.63 4.65 21.39
N LEU A 215 -8.17 5.79 21.89
CA LEU A 215 -6.81 6.00 22.39
C LEU A 215 -6.89 6.00 23.91
N VAL A 216 -6.18 5.07 24.55
CA VAL A 216 -6.12 4.96 26.01
C VAL A 216 -4.69 5.21 26.46
N GLU A 217 -4.48 6.32 27.16
CA GLU A 217 -3.19 6.69 27.73
C GLU A 217 -3.05 6.13 29.14
N ILE A 218 -1.88 5.58 29.43
CA ILE A 218 -1.58 4.89 30.69
C ILE A 218 -0.24 5.38 31.23
N ASP A 219 -0.30 6.10 32.35
CA ASP A 219 0.84 6.45 33.18
C ASP A 219 1.34 5.21 33.93
N THR A 220 2.59 4.83 33.70
CA THR A 220 3.19 3.69 34.38
C THR A 220 4.04 4.14 35.57
N SER A 221 4.35 3.21 36.48
CA SER A 221 5.11 3.53 37.70
C SER A 221 6.56 3.94 37.47
N ASP A 222 7.08 3.78 36.24
CA ASP A 222 8.42 4.21 35.85
C ASP A 222 8.42 5.55 35.10
N ASP A 223 7.34 6.34 35.27
CA ASP A 223 7.13 7.67 34.69
C ASP A 223 7.05 7.70 33.15
N ARG A 224 6.89 6.53 32.50
CA ARG A 224 6.59 6.44 31.07
C ARG A 224 5.09 6.39 30.82
N GLU A 225 4.68 6.95 29.69
CA GLU A 225 3.30 6.90 29.20
C GLU A 225 3.20 5.88 28.07
N ALA A 226 2.14 5.06 28.11
CA ALA A 226 1.79 4.16 27.02
C ALA A 226 0.44 4.55 26.42
N THR A 227 0.39 4.75 25.12
CA THR A 227 -0.85 4.97 24.37
C THR A 227 -1.28 3.68 23.69
N ILE A 228 -2.48 3.21 23.98
CA ILE A 228 -3.05 1.99 23.41
C ILE A 228 -4.18 2.35 22.47
N GLN A 229 -4.04 2.00 21.19
CA GLN A 229 -5.09 2.17 20.20
C GLN A 229 -5.98 0.91 20.17
N ILE A 230 -7.27 1.06 20.42
CA ILE A 230 -8.23 -0.05 20.51
C ILE A 230 -9.34 0.16 19.50
N HIS A 231 -9.59 -0.82 18.64
CA HIS A 231 -10.64 -0.76 17.66
C HIS A 231 -12.02 -0.67 18.33
N ALA A 232 -12.74 0.44 18.13
CA ALA A 232 -13.92 0.75 18.93
C ALA A 232 -15.12 -0.16 18.63
N ILE A 233 -15.09 -0.93 17.55
CA ILE A 233 -16.17 -1.87 17.16
C ILE A 233 -15.86 -3.34 17.44
N THR A 234 -14.58 -3.72 17.48
CA THR A 234 -14.16 -5.12 17.66
C THR A 234 -13.55 -5.36 19.02
N GLY A 235 -13.07 -4.31 19.70
CA GLY A 235 -12.29 -4.42 20.94
C GLY A 235 -10.89 -4.98 20.72
N GLU A 236 -10.42 -5.09 19.47
CA GLU A 236 -9.07 -5.54 19.19
C GLU A 236 -8.07 -4.41 19.42
N VAL A 237 -6.93 -4.74 20.02
CA VAL A 237 -5.81 -3.82 20.17
C VAL A 237 -5.14 -3.66 18.80
N ILE A 238 -5.09 -2.43 18.30
CA ILE A 238 -4.49 -2.05 17.01
C ILE A 238 -2.99 -1.81 17.20
N SER A 239 -2.62 -1.00 18.19
CA SER A 239 -1.22 -0.63 18.46
C SER A 239 -1.01 -0.31 19.94
N ILE A 240 0.25 -0.39 20.37
CA ILE A 240 0.72 0.09 21.67
C ILE A 240 1.99 0.90 21.39
N THR A 241 1.96 2.19 21.70
CA THR A 241 3.08 3.12 21.59
C THR A 241 3.51 3.57 22.98
N TRP A 242 4.77 3.97 23.10
CA TRP A 242 5.36 4.45 24.34
C TRP A 242 6.01 5.79 24.05
N ASP A 243 5.73 6.78 24.87
CA ASP A 243 6.43 8.05 24.84
C ASP A 243 7.70 7.95 25.71
N ASP A 244 8.82 8.42 25.14
CA ASP A 244 10.17 8.37 25.72
C ASP A 244 10.50 9.59 26.61
#